data_AF-R9GVU3-F1
#
_entry.id   AF-R9GVU3-F1
#
_cell.length_a   1.000
_cell.length_b   1.000
_cell.length_c   1.000
_cell.angle_alpha   90.00
_cell.angle_beta   90.00
_cell.angle_gamma   90.00
#
_symmetry.space_group_name_H-M   'P 1'
#
loop_
_entity.id
_entity.type
_entity.pdbx_description
1 polymer ?
#
loop_
_entity_poly.entity_id
_entity_poly.type
_entity_poly.pdbx_seq_one_letter_code
_entity_poly.pdbx_strand_id
1 'polypeptide(L)'
;MKNNIGSPLKKAFIGSMIFLVSGTFLPLSTNAQTITPAKIDALKTELMGEIDKQQKMTQEMVDMVFSFGELGFQEVETSKYLTGILKENGFTIEQGISGIPTAWTAKWGSGKPVIAIGSDIDCIPKASQKPGVAYHDPIIEGAPGHGEGHNSGAPLNIVAMLALKKIMQREKLSGTLVLWPGVAEEQLATKAYYVRDGYFKNVDACIFTHVSNNLSTGYGPIGTSGMISVKFNFEGEAAHAAAAPWKGRSALDAVELMNVSWNMHREHMLTSQRSHYVIVDGGDQPNVVPSKASVWYYFREQDYPLVMKMYKDGIKMAEAAASMTDTKMTYEVLGSAWPGYMNQPIAETMYENIKQVGLPTWSEADKTLALATQIELNPNAPDLQKGLATTLSPIGKAVPGASFSGGGSDDIGDISWNVPTIVLGYPANISGLKGHDWASAIAMATPIAHKGVTAGAKAEALTVLDMLVKPEILKEAWKYFNDVQTKDVKYTPMISKTDKPAVSLNKKIMNEYRPEMTKFYYNPAKYKTYLEQLGIKYPTVRPASNK
;
A
#
# COMPACT_ATOMS: atom_id res chain seq x y z
N MET A 1 -57.04 -22.60 -45.04
CA MET A 1 -57.08 -23.92 -44.36
C MET A 1 -56.83 -23.65 -42.87
N LYS A 2 -57.89 -23.65 -42.04
CA LYS A 2 -58.20 -24.68 -41.01
C LYS A 2 -56.97 -25.03 -40.14
N ASN A 3 -56.95 -24.95 -38.81
CA ASN A 3 -57.99 -24.80 -37.78
C ASN A 3 -57.35 -24.40 -36.42
N ASN A 4 -58.16 -23.75 -35.57
CA ASN A 4 -58.29 -23.77 -34.09
C ASN A 4 -57.28 -24.61 -33.27
N ILE A 5 -56.91 -24.22 -32.04
CA ILE A 5 -57.79 -24.16 -30.84
C ILE A 5 -57.23 -23.16 -29.81
N GLY A 6 -58.11 -22.32 -29.25
CA GLY A 6 -57.83 -21.48 -28.07
C GLY A 6 -58.43 -22.04 -26.78
N SER A 7 -58.05 -21.46 -25.64
CA SER A 7 -58.88 -21.23 -24.43
C SER A 7 -58.03 -20.70 -23.26
N PRO A 8 -58.57 -19.86 -22.34
CA PRO A 8 -57.81 -18.87 -21.60
C PRO A 8 -57.50 -19.25 -20.14
N LEU A 9 -56.49 -18.59 -19.57
CA LEU A 9 -56.16 -18.66 -18.14
C LEU A 9 -57.27 -18.06 -17.27
N LYS A 10 -57.79 -18.89 -16.35
CA LYS A 10 -58.62 -18.49 -15.21
C LYS A 10 -57.77 -17.81 -14.14
N LYS A 11 -58.22 -16.64 -13.68
CA LYS A 11 -57.83 -16.04 -12.39
C LYS A 11 -58.38 -16.92 -11.26
N ALA A 12 -57.53 -17.30 -10.31
CA ALA A 12 -57.94 -17.90 -9.04
C ALA A 12 -57.40 -17.07 -7.88
N PHE A 13 -58.33 -16.54 -7.10
CA PHE A 13 -58.17 -15.89 -5.81
C PHE A 13 -58.05 -16.98 -4.74
N ILE A 14 -56.97 -17.02 -3.97
CA ILE A 14 -56.82 -17.72 -2.67
C ILE A 14 -55.87 -16.81 -1.89
N GLY A 15 -56.28 -16.06 -0.87
CA GLY A 15 -56.87 -16.53 0.38
C GLY A 15 -55.77 -16.44 1.45
N SER A 16 -55.51 -15.24 1.98
CA SER A 16 -54.50 -15.00 3.01
C SER A 16 -54.91 -15.63 4.33
N MET A 17 -54.17 -16.63 4.79
CA MET A 17 -54.28 -17.21 6.13
C MET A 17 -53.13 -16.65 6.98
N ILE A 18 -53.44 -15.71 7.87
CA ILE A 18 -52.50 -15.14 8.84
C ILE A 18 -52.35 -16.15 9.98
N PHE A 19 -51.20 -16.81 10.06
CA PHE A 19 -50.78 -17.50 11.29
C PHE A 19 -50.07 -16.50 12.20
N LEU A 20 -50.76 -16.07 13.25
CA LEU A 20 -50.15 -15.39 14.39
C LEU A 20 -49.30 -16.41 15.18
N VAL A 21 -47.99 -16.42 14.93
CA VAL A 21 -47.03 -17.08 15.83
C VAL A 21 -46.63 -16.04 16.89
N SER A 22 -47.24 -16.15 18.07
CA SER A 22 -46.82 -15.44 19.27
C SER A 22 -45.49 -16.01 19.77
N GLY A 23 -44.38 -15.57 19.16
CA GLY A 23 -43.04 -15.81 19.67
C GLY A 23 -42.73 -14.80 20.77
N THR A 24 -42.72 -15.26 22.02
CA THR A 24 -42.16 -14.52 23.16
C THR A 24 -40.67 -14.25 22.89
N PHE A 25 -40.34 -13.02 22.52
CA PHE A 25 -38.97 -12.51 22.53
C PHE A 25 -38.51 -12.44 23.99
N LEU A 26 -37.79 -13.47 24.45
CA LEU A 26 -36.92 -13.33 25.61
C LEU A 26 -35.77 -12.41 25.20
N PRO A 27 -35.55 -11.27 25.88
CA PRO A 27 -34.36 -10.49 25.66
C PRO A 27 -33.18 -11.36 26.13
N LEU A 28 -32.35 -11.79 25.19
CA LEU A 28 -31.01 -12.25 25.51
C LEU A 28 -30.25 -11.01 26.01
N SER A 29 -30.33 -10.78 27.32
CA SER A 29 -29.45 -9.88 28.02
C SER A 29 -28.03 -10.42 27.87
N THR A 30 -27.34 -10.03 26.81
CA THR A 30 -25.89 -10.17 26.73
C THR A 30 -25.34 -9.25 27.82
N ASN A 31 -25.05 -9.84 28.99
CA ASN A 31 -24.11 -9.25 29.93
C ASN A 31 -22.77 -9.16 29.19
N ALA A 32 -22.57 -8.09 28.42
CA ALA A 32 -21.26 -7.71 27.93
C ALA A 32 -20.45 -7.40 29.19
N GLN A 33 -19.60 -8.34 29.57
CA GLN A 33 -18.76 -8.22 30.75
C GLN A 33 -17.86 -7.01 30.52
N THR A 34 -18.15 -5.89 31.17
CA THR A 34 -17.36 -4.67 31.07
C THR A 34 -15.96 -4.97 31.60
N ILE A 35 -14.99 -5.00 30.69
CA ILE A 35 -13.59 -5.29 31.01
C ILE A 35 -13.05 -4.06 31.75
N THR A 36 -12.57 -4.25 32.98
CA THR A 36 -12.04 -3.16 33.78
C THR A 36 -10.73 -2.62 33.20
N PRO A 37 -10.39 -1.33 33.41
CA PRO A 37 -9.11 -0.77 32.94
C PRO A 37 -7.89 -1.59 33.34
N ALA A 38 -7.83 -2.03 34.60
CA ALA A 38 -6.74 -2.89 35.10
C ALA A 38 -6.65 -4.24 34.35
N LYS A 39 -7.79 -4.81 33.95
CA LYS A 39 -7.79 -6.03 33.13
C LYS A 39 -7.31 -5.74 31.72
N ILE A 40 -7.68 -4.61 31.12
CA ILE A 40 -7.17 -4.18 29.81
C ILE A 40 -5.65 -4.05 29.86
N ASP A 41 -5.10 -3.37 30.87
CA ASP A 41 -3.65 -3.20 31.01
C ASP A 41 -2.92 -4.54 31.15
N ALA A 42 -3.47 -5.47 31.94
CA ALA A 42 -2.93 -6.83 32.06
C ALA A 42 -2.94 -7.59 30.72
N LEU A 43 -4.04 -7.48 29.96
CA LEU A 43 -4.14 -8.07 28.62
C LEU A 43 -3.13 -7.45 27.65
N LYS A 44 -2.89 -6.13 27.72
CA LYS A 44 -1.89 -5.46 26.90
C LYS A 44 -0.47 -5.95 27.22
N THR A 45 -0.13 -6.07 28.50
CA THR A 45 1.17 -6.63 28.92
C THR A 45 1.36 -8.05 28.43
N GLU A 46 0.32 -8.89 28.56
CA GLU A 46 0.36 -10.25 28.05
C GLU A 46 0.51 -10.28 26.51
N LEU A 47 -0.24 -9.46 25.79
CA LEU A 47 -0.21 -9.37 24.33
C LEU A 47 1.18 -9.00 23.81
N MET A 48 1.85 -8.04 24.44
CA MET A 48 3.24 -7.71 24.12
C MET A 48 4.17 -8.92 24.31
N GLY A 49 4.00 -9.67 25.40
CA GLY A 49 4.78 -10.88 25.66
C GLY A 49 4.51 -12.01 24.65
N GLU A 50 3.26 -12.17 24.19
CA GLU A 50 2.92 -13.13 23.13
C GLU A 50 3.51 -12.76 21.76
N ILE A 51 3.66 -11.47 21.48
CA ILE A 51 4.34 -10.97 20.28
C ILE A 51 5.86 -11.18 20.40
N ASP A 52 6.45 -10.95 21.57
CA ASP A 52 7.88 -11.21 21.79
C ASP A 52 8.26 -12.68 21.56
N LYS A 53 7.39 -13.62 21.95
CA LYS A 53 7.59 -15.06 21.67
C LYS A 53 7.57 -15.39 20.16
N GLN A 54 7.03 -14.51 19.33
CA GLN A 54 6.90 -14.69 17.88
C GLN A 54 8.00 -14.02 17.07
N GLN A 55 9.03 -13.44 17.70
CA GLN A 55 10.14 -12.76 17.00
C GLN A 55 10.79 -13.60 15.90
N LYS A 56 10.89 -14.93 16.09
CA LYS A 56 11.42 -15.84 15.06
C LYS A 56 10.51 -15.90 13.82
N MET A 57 9.19 -16.02 14.02
CA MET A 57 8.21 -15.97 12.94
C MET A 57 8.21 -14.61 12.25
N THR A 58 8.35 -13.52 13.01
CA THR A 58 8.53 -12.16 12.47
C THR A 58 9.72 -12.10 11.51
N GLN A 59 10.90 -12.53 11.98
CA GLN A 59 12.12 -12.54 11.18
C GLN A 59 11.96 -13.39 9.93
N GLU A 60 11.43 -14.61 10.05
CA GLU A 60 11.28 -15.50 8.90
C GLU A 60 10.32 -14.92 7.86
N MET A 61 9.18 -14.36 8.26
CA MET A 61 8.27 -13.75 7.30
C MET A 61 8.87 -12.53 6.59
N VAL A 62 9.53 -11.64 7.32
CA VAL A 62 10.21 -10.46 6.76
C VAL A 62 11.28 -10.88 5.74
N ASP A 63 12.08 -11.87 6.09
CA ASP A 63 13.17 -12.38 5.25
C ASP A 63 12.66 -13.14 4.01
N MET A 64 11.59 -13.94 4.16
CA MET A 64 10.94 -14.64 3.05
C MET A 64 10.40 -13.65 2.03
N VAL A 65 9.60 -12.67 2.45
CA VAL A 65 9.01 -11.68 1.56
C VAL A 65 10.10 -10.79 0.93
N PHE A 66 11.16 -10.46 1.68
CA PHE A 66 12.31 -9.75 1.13
C PHE A 66 12.94 -10.53 -0.03
N SER A 67 13.13 -11.85 0.15
CA SER A 67 13.78 -12.70 -0.83
C SER A 67 12.98 -12.90 -2.13
N PHE A 68 11.65 -12.71 -2.09
CA PHE A 68 10.80 -12.87 -3.28
C PHE A 68 10.95 -11.71 -4.27
N GLY A 69 11.10 -10.47 -3.78
CA GLY A 69 11.40 -9.28 -4.58
C GLY A 69 10.39 -8.97 -5.69
N GLU A 70 9.09 -9.25 -5.51
CA GLU A 70 8.11 -9.19 -6.59
C GLU A 70 7.53 -7.79 -6.81
N LEU A 71 7.48 -7.35 -8.07
CA LEU A 71 6.91 -6.07 -8.48
C LEU A 71 5.37 -6.06 -8.44
N GLY A 72 4.82 -4.84 -8.42
CA GLY A 72 3.39 -4.57 -8.48
C GLY A 72 2.63 -5.42 -9.50
N PHE A 73 1.50 -6.00 -9.07
CA PHE A 73 0.63 -6.95 -9.78
C PHE A 73 1.21 -8.35 -10.01
N GLN A 74 2.47 -8.58 -9.65
CA GLN A 74 3.17 -9.84 -9.87
C GLN A 74 3.62 -10.49 -8.56
N GLU A 75 3.05 -10.12 -7.42
CA GLU A 75 3.37 -10.57 -6.05
C GLU A 75 2.83 -11.99 -5.74
N VAL A 76 3.11 -12.94 -6.63
CA VAL A 76 2.56 -14.30 -6.63
C VAL A 76 3.07 -15.11 -5.44
N GLU A 77 4.38 -15.19 -5.26
CA GLU A 77 4.99 -15.97 -4.17
C GLU A 77 4.78 -15.28 -2.82
N THR A 78 4.86 -13.94 -2.77
CA THR A 78 4.53 -13.16 -1.57
C THR A 78 3.11 -13.43 -1.09
N SER A 79 2.13 -13.30 -1.99
CA SER A 79 0.71 -13.50 -1.63
C SER A 79 0.42 -14.94 -1.23
N LYS A 80 1.00 -15.91 -1.95
CA LYS A 80 0.85 -17.34 -1.63
C LYS A 80 1.44 -17.67 -0.25
N TYR A 81 2.62 -17.15 0.06
CA TYR A 81 3.28 -17.37 1.35
C TYR A 81 2.47 -16.80 2.51
N LEU A 82 2.08 -15.52 2.43
CA LEU A 82 1.35 -14.83 3.49
C LEU A 82 -0.05 -15.44 3.72
N THR A 83 -0.78 -15.73 2.64
CA THR A 83 -2.10 -16.38 2.75
C THR A 83 -2.02 -17.82 3.23
N GLY A 84 -0.93 -18.53 2.94
CA GLY A 84 -0.65 -19.86 3.48
C GLY A 84 -0.61 -19.85 5.00
N ILE A 85 0.19 -18.95 5.59
CA ILE A 85 0.30 -18.77 7.04
C ILE A 85 -1.04 -18.41 7.66
N LEU A 86 -1.77 -17.47 7.06
CA LEU A 86 -3.08 -17.05 7.56
C LEU A 86 -4.11 -18.20 7.54
N LYS A 87 -4.14 -18.97 6.45
CA LYS A 87 -5.01 -20.14 6.31
C LYS A 87 -4.68 -21.24 7.33
N GLU A 88 -3.41 -21.55 7.54
CA GLU A 88 -2.95 -22.49 8.58
C GLU A 88 -3.38 -22.04 9.98
N ASN A 89 -3.48 -20.73 10.19
CA ASN A 89 -3.96 -20.13 11.43
C ASN A 89 -5.48 -19.88 11.45
N GLY A 90 -6.24 -20.49 10.53
CA GLY A 90 -7.70 -20.52 10.56
C GLY A 90 -8.40 -19.26 10.04
N PHE A 91 -7.71 -18.39 9.32
CA PHE A 91 -8.36 -17.31 8.57
C PHE A 91 -9.03 -17.86 7.31
N THR A 92 -10.18 -17.30 6.95
CA THR A 92 -10.86 -17.56 5.69
C THR A 92 -10.30 -16.62 4.63
N ILE A 93 -9.74 -17.17 3.55
CA ILE A 93 -9.09 -16.39 2.48
C ILE A 93 -10.05 -16.25 1.29
N GLU A 94 -10.24 -15.02 0.82
CA GLU A 94 -10.81 -14.72 -0.50
C GLU A 94 -9.68 -14.19 -1.39
N GLN A 95 -9.34 -14.90 -2.47
CA GLN A 95 -8.29 -14.51 -3.41
C GLN A 95 -8.87 -13.88 -4.68
N GLY A 96 -8.05 -13.12 -5.41
CA GLY A 96 -8.43 -12.58 -6.71
C GLY A 96 -9.37 -11.37 -6.63
N ILE A 97 -9.41 -10.69 -5.48
CA ILE A 97 -10.39 -9.63 -5.22
C ILE A 97 -10.24 -8.49 -6.23
N SER A 98 -11.36 -7.86 -6.60
CA SER A 98 -11.40 -6.80 -7.63
C SER A 98 -10.77 -7.18 -8.98
N GLY A 99 -10.71 -8.48 -9.30
CA GLY A 99 -10.11 -9.01 -10.53
C GLY A 99 -8.58 -9.00 -10.54
N ILE A 100 -7.92 -8.84 -9.38
CA ILE A 100 -6.47 -8.77 -9.24
C ILE A 100 -5.96 -10.11 -8.68
N PRO A 101 -5.23 -10.93 -9.46
CA PRO A 101 -4.87 -12.30 -9.06
C PRO A 101 -4.09 -12.42 -7.74
N THR A 102 -3.25 -11.43 -7.42
CA THR A 102 -2.41 -11.40 -6.21
C THR A 102 -3.08 -10.70 -5.03
N ALA A 103 -4.25 -10.08 -5.22
CA ALA A 103 -4.99 -9.45 -4.14
C ALA A 103 -5.83 -10.47 -3.36
N TRP A 104 -6.00 -10.24 -2.05
CA TRP A 104 -6.77 -11.13 -1.19
C TRP A 104 -7.35 -10.41 0.03
N THR A 105 -8.37 -11.01 0.65
CA THR A 105 -8.72 -10.71 2.05
C THR A 105 -8.61 -11.96 2.91
N ALA A 106 -8.23 -11.79 4.16
CA ALA A 106 -8.15 -12.86 5.15
C ALA A 106 -8.99 -12.48 6.38
N LYS A 107 -10.07 -13.21 6.62
CA LYS A 107 -11.04 -12.89 7.67
C LYS A 107 -10.99 -13.90 8.81
N TRP A 108 -11.00 -13.41 10.05
CA TRP A 108 -11.17 -14.22 11.26
C TRP A 108 -12.08 -13.54 12.28
N GLY A 109 -12.79 -14.34 13.08
CA GLY A 109 -13.71 -13.84 14.10
C GLY A 109 -15.15 -13.67 13.60
N SER A 110 -15.98 -13.04 14.41
CA SER A 110 -17.40 -12.85 14.12
C SER A 110 -17.96 -11.64 14.87
N GLY A 111 -19.00 -11.03 14.31
CA GLY A 111 -19.66 -9.88 14.92
C GLY A 111 -18.90 -8.58 14.69
N LYS A 112 -19.20 -7.59 15.53
CA LYS A 112 -18.67 -6.24 15.48
C LYS A 112 -17.72 -5.98 16.65
N PRO A 113 -16.76 -5.06 16.51
CA PRO A 113 -16.44 -4.32 15.27
C PRO A 113 -15.69 -5.17 14.24
N VAL A 114 -15.73 -4.75 12.98
CA VAL A 114 -14.94 -5.24 11.85
C VAL A 114 -13.78 -4.28 11.66
N ILE A 115 -12.57 -4.72 11.97
CA ILE A 115 -11.35 -3.91 11.87
C ILE A 115 -10.53 -4.45 10.71
N ALA A 116 -10.23 -3.59 9.74
CA ALA A 116 -9.37 -3.91 8.61
C ALA A 116 -7.91 -3.56 8.93
N ILE A 117 -6.99 -4.44 8.54
CA ILE A 117 -5.57 -4.33 8.84
C ILE A 117 -4.79 -4.53 7.54
N GLY A 118 -4.08 -3.49 7.08
CA GLY A 118 -3.46 -3.48 5.76
C GLY A 118 -2.00 -3.05 5.75
N SER A 119 -1.27 -3.52 4.75
CA SER A 119 0.07 -3.01 4.39
C SER A 119 0.39 -3.42 2.95
N ASP A 120 1.32 -2.73 2.32
CA ASP A 120 1.77 -3.00 0.95
C ASP A 120 2.73 -4.20 0.90
N ILE A 121 2.84 -4.82 -0.28
CA ILE A 121 3.65 -6.05 -0.46
C ILE A 121 4.54 -6.06 -1.71
N ASP A 122 4.47 -5.03 -2.55
CA ASP A 122 5.20 -4.95 -3.82
C ASP A 122 6.59 -4.30 -3.69
N CYS A 123 7.45 -4.61 -4.65
CA CYS A 123 8.79 -4.04 -4.79
C CYS A 123 8.85 -2.97 -5.88
N ILE A 124 10.02 -2.31 -5.99
CA ILE A 124 10.35 -1.42 -7.10
C ILE A 124 11.40 -2.01 -8.05
N PRO A 125 11.42 -1.59 -9.33
CA PRO A 125 12.43 -2.01 -10.29
C PRO A 125 13.84 -1.52 -9.89
N LYS A 126 14.87 -2.30 -10.24
CA LYS A 126 16.29 -1.92 -10.11
C LYS A 126 16.73 -1.53 -8.69
N ALA A 127 16.12 -2.14 -7.66
CA ALA A 127 16.45 -1.91 -6.26
C ALA A 127 16.95 -3.18 -5.53
N SER A 128 17.35 -4.20 -6.28
CA SER A 128 18.03 -5.38 -5.75
C SER A 128 19.27 -4.95 -4.96
N GLN A 129 19.36 -5.39 -3.70
CA GLN A 129 20.40 -4.99 -2.77
C GLN A 129 20.59 -6.10 -1.73
N LYS A 130 21.84 -6.41 -1.40
CA LYS A 130 22.14 -7.28 -0.26
C LYS A 130 21.80 -6.58 1.05
N PRO A 131 20.97 -7.18 1.91
CA PRO A 131 20.66 -6.61 3.22
C PRO A 131 21.90 -6.62 4.12
N GLY A 132 22.05 -5.63 4.99
CA GLY A 132 23.16 -5.53 5.93
C GLY A 132 24.50 -5.07 5.33
N VAL A 133 24.54 -4.72 4.04
CA VAL A 133 25.70 -4.13 3.35
C VAL A 133 25.45 -2.63 3.17
N ALA A 134 26.30 -1.79 3.79
CA ALA A 134 26.09 -0.34 3.88
C ALA A 134 26.33 0.45 2.57
N TYR A 135 26.65 -0.23 1.47
CA TYR A 135 26.95 0.34 0.16
C TYR A 135 26.26 -0.49 -0.94
N HIS A 136 26.19 0.07 -2.16
CA HIS A 136 25.51 -0.59 -3.27
C HIS A 136 26.21 -1.91 -3.62
N ASP A 137 25.50 -3.01 -3.41
CA ASP A 137 25.94 -4.37 -3.67
C ASP A 137 24.70 -5.23 -3.96
N PRO A 138 24.21 -5.23 -5.21
CA PRO A 138 23.00 -5.95 -5.59
C PRO A 138 23.17 -7.47 -5.44
N ILE A 139 22.07 -8.17 -5.12
CA ILE A 139 22.04 -9.65 -5.17
C ILE A 139 22.14 -10.11 -6.63
N ILE A 140 21.31 -9.49 -7.47
CA ILE A 140 21.31 -9.61 -8.93
C ILE A 140 21.25 -8.19 -9.50
N GLU A 141 22.17 -7.85 -10.40
CA GLU A 141 22.25 -6.52 -11.03
C GLU A 141 20.97 -6.20 -11.82
N GLY A 142 20.42 -4.99 -11.61
CA GLY A 142 19.20 -4.51 -12.28
C GLY A 142 17.88 -5.17 -11.84
N ALA A 143 17.92 -6.22 -11.01
CA ALA A 143 16.72 -6.89 -10.54
C ALA A 143 15.88 -6.00 -9.59
N PRO A 144 14.58 -6.30 -9.42
CA PRO A 144 13.74 -5.65 -8.42
C PRO A 144 14.21 -5.86 -6.97
N GLY A 145 13.75 -4.99 -6.07
CA GLY A 145 13.97 -5.14 -4.64
C GLY A 145 13.09 -4.22 -3.78
N HIS A 146 13.08 -4.47 -2.47
CA HIS A 146 12.25 -3.77 -1.48
C HIS A 146 12.80 -2.38 -1.13
N GLY A 147 12.89 -1.50 -2.12
CA GLY A 147 13.34 -0.11 -1.99
C GLY A 147 12.38 0.85 -1.27
N GLU A 148 11.22 0.35 -0.83
CA GLU A 148 10.31 1.03 0.11
C GLU A 148 10.00 0.16 1.35
N GLY A 149 10.61 -1.02 1.47
CA GLY A 149 10.47 -1.87 2.66
C GLY A 149 9.11 -2.57 2.85
N HIS A 150 8.31 -2.70 1.79
CA HIS A 150 7.00 -3.36 1.78
C HIS A 150 7.04 -4.84 2.19
N ASN A 151 8.22 -5.47 2.26
CA ASN A 151 8.34 -6.82 2.80
C ASN A 151 8.02 -6.94 4.28
N SER A 152 7.93 -5.83 5.02
CA SER A 152 7.93 -5.84 6.48
C SER A 152 6.56 -5.62 7.12
N GLY A 153 5.62 -4.97 6.43
CA GLY A 153 4.36 -4.54 7.04
C GLY A 153 3.28 -5.62 7.05
N ALA A 154 3.12 -6.40 5.98
CA ALA A 154 2.21 -7.56 6.03
C ALA A 154 2.64 -8.58 7.11
N PRO A 155 3.93 -8.93 7.27
CA PRO A 155 4.40 -9.71 8.42
C PRO A 155 4.08 -9.09 9.79
N LEU A 156 4.22 -7.78 9.95
CA LEU A 156 3.82 -7.05 11.16
C LEU A 156 2.35 -7.36 11.50
N ASN A 157 1.47 -7.12 10.54
CA ASN A 157 0.03 -7.26 10.67
C ASN A 157 -0.36 -8.69 11.04
N ILE A 158 0.28 -9.68 10.41
CA ILE A 158 0.03 -11.10 10.70
C ILE A 158 0.42 -11.43 12.13
N VAL A 159 1.63 -11.09 12.59
CA VAL A 159 2.08 -11.41 13.96
C VAL A 159 1.18 -10.73 15.00
N ALA A 160 0.85 -9.46 14.80
CA ALA A 160 -0.04 -8.70 15.66
C ALA A 160 -1.40 -9.40 15.82
N MET A 161 -2.04 -9.75 14.70
CA MET A 161 -3.38 -10.33 14.69
C MET A 161 -3.40 -11.79 15.15
N LEU A 162 -2.34 -12.58 14.90
CA LEU A 162 -2.21 -13.93 15.45
C LEU A 162 -2.09 -13.92 16.98
N ALA A 163 -1.32 -12.99 17.55
CA ALA A 163 -1.21 -12.83 18.99
C ALA A 163 -2.54 -12.38 19.61
N LEU A 164 -3.17 -11.34 19.03
CA LEU A 164 -4.44 -10.81 19.51
C LEU A 164 -5.57 -11.84 19.43
N LYS A 165 -5.61 -12.62 18.34
CA LYS A 165 -6.57 -13.71 18.16
C LYS A 165 -6.59 -14.67 19.36
N LYS A 166 -5.44 -15.04 19.92
CA LYS A 166 -5.38 -15.93 21.10
C LYS A 166 -6.11 -15.32 22.30
N ILE A 167 -5.89 -14.02 22.55
CA ILE A 167 -6.57 -13.28 23.61
C ILE A 167 -8.07 -13.19 23.34
N MET A 168 -8.47 -12.85 22.11
CA MET A 168 -9.88 -12.78 21.71
C MET A 168 -10.59 -14.11 21.95
N GLN A 169 -9.96 -15.24 21.61
CA GLN A 169 -10.54 -16.57 21.83
C GLN A 169 -10.70 -16.90 23.32
N ARG A 170 -9.66 -16.66 24.12
CA ARG A 170 -9.69 -16.95 25.57
C ARG A 170 -10.72 -16.10 26.30
N GLU A 171 -10.70 -14.79 26.04
CA GLU A 171 -11.59 -13.81 26.68
C GLU A 171 -12.98 -13.76 26.03
N LYS A 172 -13.21 -14.53 24.96
CA LYS A 172 -14.45 -14.56 24.19
C LYS A 172 -14.87 -13.17 23.68
N LEU A 173 -13.90 -12.39 23.21
CA LEU A 173 -14.15 -11.06 22.66
C LEU A 173 -14.89 -11.16 21.33
N SER A 174 -15.93 -10.34 21.15
CA SER A 174 -16.59 -10.15 19.86
C SER A 174 -15.72 -9.27 18.96
N GLY A 175 -15.77 -9.52 17.66
CA GLY A 175 -15.04 -8.74 16.67
C GLY A 175 -14.61 -9.58 15.49
N THR A 176 -14.36 -8.90 14.38
CA THR A 176 -13.89 -9.49 13.13
C THR A 176 -12.61 -8.78 12.71
N LEU A 177 -11.55 -9.54 12.47
CA LEU A 177 -10.28 -9.07 11.92
C LEU A 177 -10.26 -9.36 10.41
N VAL A 178 -9.89 -8.37 9.59
CA VAL A 178 -9.78 -8.50 8.14
C VAL A 178 -8.39 -8.02 7.70
N LEU A 179 -7.49 -8.95 7.38
CA LEU A 179 -6.20 -8.60 6.81
C LEU A 179 -6.31 -8.51 5.29
N TRP A 180 -5.59 -7.56 4.70
CA TRP A 180 -5.57 -7.33 3.25
C TRP A 180 -4.21 -6.74 2.81
N PRO A 181 -3.76 -7.02 1.57
CA PRO A 181 -2.53 -6.46 1.03
C PRO A 181 -2.81 -5.22 0.18
N GLY A 182 -1.93 -4.23 0.26
CA GLY A 182 -1.73 -3.26 -0.81
C GLY A 182 -0.91 -3.91 -1.93
N VAL A 183 -1.57 -4.18 -3.06
CA VAL A 183 -0.94 -4.74 -4.25
C VAL A 183 -0.62 -3.59 -5.19
N ALA A 184 0.56 -3.58 -5.81
CA ALA A 184 0.98 -2.51 -6.73
C ALA A 184 0.77 -1.08 -6.16
N GLU A 185 1.10 -0.86 -4.88
CA GLU A 185 1.04 0.48 -4.27
C GLU A 185 1.98 1.44 -4.98
N GLU A 186 3.14 0.96 -5.45
CA GLU A 186 4.14 1.79 -6.13
C GLU A 186 3.62 2.40 -7.45
N GLN A 187 2.49 1.91 -7.94
CA GLN A 187 1.75 2.46 -9.09
C GLN A 187 0.43 3.14 -8.70
N LEU A 188 0.16 3.23 -7.40
CA LEU A 188 -1.05 3.71 -6.73
C LEU A 188 -2.28 3.00 -7.27
N ALA A 189 -2.20 1.68 -7.39
CA ALA A 189 -3.12 0.97 -8.25
C ALA A 189 -4.36 0.43 -7.52
N THR A 190 -4.20 -0.39 -6.49
CA THR A 190 -5.26 -1.35 -6.13
C THR A 190 -6.28 -0.84 -5.11
N LYS A 191 -5.91 0.07 -4.21
CA LYS A 191 -6.79 0.45 -3.10
C LYS A 191 -8.07 1.15 -3.59
N ALA A 192 -7.98 1.94 -4.67
CA ALA A 192 -9.14 2.54 -5.33
C ALA A 192 -10.12 1.49 -5.89
N TYR A 193 -9.62 0.37 -6.44
CA TYR A 193 -10.45 -0.74 -6.91
C TYR A 193 -11.15 -1.47 -5.75
N TYR A 194 -10.44 -1.70 -4.64
CA TYR A 194 -11.02 -2.32 -3.45
C TYR A 194 -12.19 -1.49 -2.88
N VAL A 195 -12.04 -0.17 -2.84
CA VAL A 195 -13.10 0.77 -2.44
C VAL A 195 -14.27 0.71 -3.41
N ARG A 196 -14.01 0.84 -4.72
CA ARG A 196 -15.03 0.82 -5.78
C ARG A 196 -15.86 -0.47 -5.73
N ASP A 197 -15.21 -1.61 -5.54
CA ASP A 197 -15.82 -2.93 -5.57
C ASP A 197 -16.45 -3.31 -4.21
N GLY A 198 -16.26 -2.46 -3.19
CA GLY A 198 -17.03 -2.47 -1.96
C GLY A 198 -16.43 -3.27 -0.80
N TYR A 199 -15.15 -3.64 -0.88
CA TYR A 199 -14.46 -4.41 0.17
C TYR A 199 -14.37 -3.67 1.51
N PHE A 200 -14.50 -2.33 1.51
CA PHE A 200 -14.50 -1.50 2.72
C PHE A 200 -15.88 -1.07 3.22
N LYS A 201 -17.00 -1.41 2.54
CA LYS A 201 -18.35 -0.92 2.90
C LYS A 201 -18.83 -1.30 4.30
N ASN A 202 -18.37 -2.43 4.83
CA ASN A 202 -18.80 -2.99 6.12
C ASN A 202 -17.70 -2.98 7.19
N VAL A 203 -16.59 -2.29 6.92
CA VAL A 203 -15.47 -2.11 7.84
C VAL A 203 -15.78 -0.93 8.76
N ASP A 204 -15.55 -1.09 10.07
CA ASP A 204 -15.81 -0.05 11.06
C ASP A 204 -14.59 0.86 11.29
N ALA A 205 -13.38 0.35 11.05
CA ALA A 205 -12.13 1.10 11.07
C ALA A 205 -11.01 0.36 10.33
N CYS A 206 -10.01 1.10 9.85
CA CYS A 206 -8.83 0.57 9.20
C CYS A 206 -7.56 1.05 9.90
N ILE A 207 -6.63 0.12 10.17
CA ILE A 207 -5.25 0.45 10.50
C ILE A 207 -4.39 0.00 9.32
N PHE A 208 -3.65 0.94 8.76
CA PHE A 208 -2.66 0.66 7.73
C PHE A 208 -1.25 0.79 8.33
N THR A 209 -0.29 0.00 7.87
CA THR A 209 1.08 0.04 8.38
C THR A 209 2.06 0.30 7.25
N HIS A 210 2.99 1.22 7.50
CA HIS A 210 4.06 1.57 6.57
C HIS A 210 5.38 1.65 7.33
N VAL A 211 6.46 1.17 6.71
CA VAL A 211 7.78 1.26 7.32
C VAL A 211 8.21 2.71 7.49
N SER A 212 8.95 2.97 8.56
CA SER A 212 9.52 4.28 8.89
C SER A 212 10.84 4.10 9.65
N ASN A 213 11.42 5.22 10.07
CA ASN A 213 12.59 5.30 10.96
C ASN A 213 12.22 5.53 12.43
N ASN A 214 10.93 5.70 12.74
CA ASN A 214 10.40 5.89 14.09
C ASN A 214 9.08 5.14 14.24
N LEU A 215 8.65 4.96 15.49
CA LEU A 215 7.31 4.47 15.81
C LEU A 215 6.38 5.68 15.91
N SER A 216 5.49 5.85 14.92
CA SER A 216 4.76 7.11 14.73
C SER A 216 3.35 6.90 14.17
N THR A 217 2.50 7.89 14.37
CA THR A 217 1.15 7.98 13.82
C THR A 217 0.74 9.46 13.78
N GLY A 218 -0.31 9.78 13.04
CA GLY A 218 -0.83 11.14 12.96
C GLY A 218 -2.26 11.21 12.46
N TYR A 219 -2.85 12.40 12.55
CA TYR A 219 -4.24 12.66 12.15
C TYR A 219 -4.42 13.99 11.42
N GLY A 220 -5.58 14.13 10.77
CA GLY A 220 -5.87 15.24 9.86
C GLY A 220 -5.26 15.02 8.47
N PRO A 221 -5.16 16.08 7.65
CA PRO A 221 -4.37 16.04 6.44
C PRO A 221 -2.90 15.75 6.76
N ILE A 222 -2.36 14.64 6.25
CA ILE A 222 -0.99 14.19 6.54
C ILE A 222 0.05 14.66 5.52
N GLY A 223 -0.34 15.55 4.60
CA GLY A 223 0.57 16.11 3.61
C GLY A 223 0.86 15.21 2.40
N THR A 224 0.16 14.10 2.21
CA THR A 224 0.30 13.33 0.96
C THR A 224 -0.45 14.00 -0.18
N SER A 225 0.12 13.96 -1.39
CA SER A 225 -0.54 14.46 -2.59
C SER A 225 -1.47 13.39 -3.14
N GLY A 226 -2.65 13.79 -3.62
CA GLY A 226 -3.41 12.97 -4.54
C GLY A 226 -2.68 12.84 -5.88
N MET A 227 -2.95 11.77 -6.61
CA MET A 227 -2.33 11.49 -7.90
C MET A 227 -3.28 10.74 -8.80
N ILE A 228 -3.21 11.00 -10.11
CA ILE A 228 -3.72 10.08 -11.12
C ILE A 228 -2.61 9.69 -12.10
N SER A 229 -2.54 8.41 -12.40
CA SER A 229 -1.56 7.75 -13.25
C SER A 229 -2.22 7.35 -14.56
N VAL A 230 -1.76 7.92 -15.68
CA VAL A 230 -2.46 7.79 -16.98
C VAL A 230 -1.46 7.54 -18.09
N LYS A 231 -1.68 6.48 -18.86
CA LYS A 231 -0.92 6.19 -20.06
C LYS A 231 -1.73 6.56 -21.29
N PHE A 232 -1.15 7.41 -22.13
CA PHE A 232 -1.69 7.82 -23.41
C PHE A 232 -1.03 7.00 -24.52
N ASN A 233 -1.84 6.40 -25.38
CA ASN A 233 -1.41 5.56 -26.49
C ASN A 233 -1.83 6.24 -27.80
N PHE A 234 -0.89 6.39 -28.72
CA PHE A 234 -1.12 6.97 -30.04
C PHE A 234 -0.97 5.90 -31.12
N GLU A 235 -1.89 5.88 -32.08
CA GLU A 235 -1.88 5.00 -33.23
C GLU A 235 -1.91 5.83 -34.52
N GLY A 236 -0.89 5.63 -35.35
CA GLY A 236 -0.72 6.24 -36.65
C GLY A 236 -0.48 5.20 -37.75
N GLU A 237 0.32 5.57 -38.74
CA GLU A 237 0.59 4.75 -39.92
C GLU A 237 2.09 4.68 -40.21
N ALA A 238 2.60 3.46 -40.38
CA ALA A 238 4.00 3.22 -40.67
C ALA A 238 4.31 3.51 -42.15
N ALA A 239 5.48 4.09 -42.39
CA ALA A 239 6.02 4.29 -43.72
C ALA A 239 7.55 4.23 -43.67
N HIS A 240 8.18 3.97 -44.82
CA HIS A 240 9.63 4.11 -44.92
C HIS A 240 10.03 5.58 -44.74
N ALA A 241 10.79 5.89 -43.70
CA ALA A 241 11.06 7.26 -43.27
C ALA A 241 11.76 8.11 -44.36
N ALA A 242 12.68 7.50 -45.13
CA ALA A 242 13.33 8.20 -46.25
C ALA A 242 12.59 8.10 -47.59
N ALA A 243 12.00 6.94 -47.93
CA ALA A 243 11.51 6.69 -49.28
C ALA A 243 10.08 7.19 -49.53
N ALA A 244 9.22 7.21 -48.50
CA ALA A 244 7.83 7.67 -48.63
C ALA A 244 7.25 8.25 -47.32
N PRO A 245 7.93 9.19 -46.64
CA PRO A 245 7.47 9.72 -45.35
C PRO A 245 6.07 10.36 -45.41
N TRP A 246 5.69 10.95 -46.54
CA TRP A 246 4.36 11.57 -46.74
C TRP A 246 3.18 10.59 -46.64
N LYS A 247 3.45 9.27 -46.68
CA LYS A 247 2.43 8.22 -46.47
C LYS A 247 2.28 7.80 -45.00
N GLY A 248 3.16 8.25 -44.10
CA GLY A 248 3.10 7.90 -42.68
C GLY A 248 2.29 8.89 -41.86
N ARG A 249 1.91 8.48 -40.65
CA ARG A 249 1.39 9.33 -39.56
C ARG A 249 2.12 8.94 -38.29
N SER A 250 3.01 9.79 -37.80
CA SER A 250 3.92 9.46 -36.71
C SER A 250 3.22 9.55 -35.36
N ALA A 251 3.04 8.40 -34.70
CA ALA A 251 2.58 8.35 -33.33
C ALA A 251 3.61 8.93 -32.34
N LEU A 252 4.92 8.82 -32.67
CA LEU A 252 5.97 9.44 -31.87
C LEU A 252 5.88 10.97 -31.89
N ASP A 253 5.58 11.57 -33.05
CA ASP A 253 5.40 13.02 -33.15
C ASP A 253 4.24 13.49 -32.26
N ALA A 254 3.17 12.68 -32.15
CA ALA A 254 2.05 12.97 -31.24
C ALA A 254 2.49 12.94 -29.76
N VAL A 255 3.31 11.96 -29.37
CA VAL A 255 3.92 11.91 -28.03
C VAL A 255 4.79 13.14 -27.77
N GLU A 256 5.65 13.52 -28.72
CA GLU A 256 6.51 14.69 -28.58
C GLU A 256 5.71 15.99 -28.47
N LEU A 257 4.67 16.17 -29.29
CA LEU A 257 3.79 17.35 -29.25
C LEU A 257 3.01 17.44 -27.95
N MET A 258 2.51 16.31 -27.43
CA MET A 258 1.87 16.27 -26.11
C MET A 258 2.87 16.70 -25.02
N ASN A 259 4.09 16.15 -25.05
CA ASN A 259 5.14 16.46 -24.08
C ASN A 259 5.53 17.94 -24.10
N VAL A 260 5.75 18.50 -25.30
CA VAL A 260 6.07 19.93 -25.47
C VAL A 260 4.93 20.79 -24.97
N SER A 261 3.69 20.47 -25.33
CA SER A 261 2.49 21.21 -24.86
C SER A 261 2.40 21.20 -23.34
N TRP A 262 2.63 20.06 -22.71
CA TRP A 262 2.64 19.95 -21.25
C TRP A 262 3.80 20.70 -20.61
N ASN A 263 4.98 20.68 -21.23
CA ASN A 263 6.13 21.43 -20.72
C ASN A 263 5.90 22.95 -20.74
N MET A 264 5.21 23.47 -21.76
CA MET A 264 4.77 24.87 -21.77
C MET A 264 3.68 25.15 -20.73
N HIS A 265 2.77 24.19 -20.48
CA HIS A 265 1.73 24.32 -19.46
C HIS A 265 2.27 24.53 -18.04
N ARG A 266 3.48 24.03 -17.74
CA ARG A 266 4.10 24.13 -16.42
C ARG A 266 4.31 25.56 -15.93
N GLU A 267 4.45 26.54 -16.84
CA GLU A 267 4.55 27.96 -16.47
C GLU A 267 3.29 28.46 -15.74
N HIS A 268 2.14 27.80 -15.97
CA HIS A 268 0.83 28.20 -15.44
C HIS A 268 0.32 27.28 -14.33
N MET A 269 1.18 26.39 -13.80
CA MET A 269 0.86 25.51 -12.69
C MET A 269 1.14 26.18 -11.35
N LEU A 270 0.38 25.82 -10.32
CA LEU A 270 0.67 26.19 -8.93
C LEU A 270 1.95 25.50 -8.46
N THR A 271 2.67 26.11 -7.52
CA THR A 271 3.92 25.58 -6.97
C THR A 271 3.74 24.29 -6.17
N SER A 272 2.52 23.95 -5.76
CA SER A 272 2.16 22.67 -5.15
C SER A 272 1.99 21.54 -6.18
N GLN A 273 1.64 21.88 -7.42
CA GLN A 273 1.31 20.90 -8.45
C GLN A 273 2.56 20.25 -9.01
N ARG A 274 2.53 18.93 -9.19
CA ARG A 274 3.63 18.17 -9.80
C ARG A 274 3.12 17.31 -10.93
N SER A 275 3.96 17.14 -11.94
CA SER A 275 3.67 16.24 -13.06
C SER A 275 4.96 15.73 -13.66
N HIS A 276 4.98 14.47 -14.07
CA HIS A 276 6.17 13.79 -14.60
C HIS A 276 5.71 12.80 -15.66
N TYR A 277 6.58 12.52 -16.64
CA TYR A 277 6.26 11.56 -17.69
C TYR A 277 7.47 10.74 -18.12
N VAL A 278 7.19 9.57 -18.69
CA VAL A 278 8.16 8.73 -19.40
C VAL A 278 7.55 8.26 -20.71
N ILE A 279 8.36 8.23 -21.78
CA ILE A 279 7.97 7.59 -23.05
C ILE A 279 8.16 6.09 -22.85
N VAL A 280 7.05 5.36 -22.78
CA VAL A 280 7.06 3.90 -22.52
C VAL A 280 7.32 3.13 -23.80
N ASP A 281 6.88 3.68 -24.94
CA ASP A 281 7.12 3.16 -26.28
C ASP A 281 7.34 4.36 -27.23
N GLY A 282 8.51 4.42 -27.86
CA GLY A 282 8.88 5.48 -28.79
C GLY A 282 8.92 5.03 -30.26
N GLY A 283 8.47 3.81 -30.57
CA GLY A 283 8.60 3.21 -31.88
C GLY A 283 9.80 2.27 -32.02
N ASP A 284 9.77 1.43 -33.06
CA ASP A 284 10.67 0.27 -33.20
C ASP A 284 12.06 0.61 -33.75
N GLN A 285 12.14 1.36 -34.86
CA GLN A 285 13.39 1.64 -35.58
C GLN A 285 13.37 3.02 -36.26
N PRO A 286 14.52 3.71 -36.34
CA PRO A 286 14.59 5.08 -36.88
C PRO A 286 14.33 5.19 -38.40
N ASN A 287 14.43 4.09 -39.16
CA ASN A 287 14.13 4.06 -40.60
C ASN A 287 12.64 3.85 -40.92
N VAL A 288 11.80 3.68 -39.91
CA VAL A 288 10.34 3.48 -40.03
C VAL A 288 9.62 4.59 -39.27
N VAL A 289 8.64 5.23 -39.91
CA VAL A 289 7.75 6.18 -39.23
C VAL A 289 6.97 5.42 -38.14
N PRO A 290 7.06 5.81 -36.85
CA PRO A 290 6.41 5.07 -35.77
C PRO A 290 4.88 5.06 -35.91
N SER A 291 4.29 3.88 -36.15
CA SER A 291 2.82 3.73 -36.17
C SER A 291 2.20 3.62 -34.77
N LYS A 292 3.01 3.38 -33.75
CA LYS A 292 2.58 3.30 -32.36
C LYS A 292 3.62 3.96 -31.47
N ALA A 293 3.14 4.69 -30.48
CA ALA A 293 3.96 5.26 -29.42
C ALA A 293 3.07 5.48 -28.18
N SER A 294 3.67 5.52 -27.00
CA SER A 294 2.94 5.78 -25.76
C SER A 294 3.78 6.54 -24.74
N VAL A 295 3.08 7.36 -23.97
CA VAL A 295 3.65 8.16 -22.88
C VAL A 295 2.84 7.98 -21.62
N TRP A 296 3.52 7.80 -20.49
CA TRP A 296 2.89 7.59 -19.18
C TRP A 296 3.13 8.81 -18.30
N TYR A 297 2.05 9.41 -17.83
CA TYR A 297 2.02 10.61 -17.00
C TYR A 297 1.54 10.33 -15.59
N TYR A 298 2.14 11.04 -14.63
CA TYR A 298 1.59 11.30 -13.31
C TYR A 298 1.16 12.76 -13.19
N PHE A 299 -0.03 13.00 -12.65
CA PHE A 299 -0.53 14.33 -12.27
C PHE A 299 -0.81 14.35 -10.77
N ARG A 300 -0.19 15.27 -10.02
CA ARG A 300 -0.22 15.31 -8.55
C ARG A 300 -0.61 16.67 -8.00
N GLU A 301 -1.49 16.66 -7.00
CA GLU A 301 -1.90 17.82 -6.20
C GLU A 301 -2.59 17.36 -4.91
N GLN A 302 -2.67 18.20 -3.87
CA GLN A 302 -3.34 17.89 -2.60
C GLN A 302 -4.84 18.12 -2.58
N ASP A 303 -5.38 18.72 -3.64
CA ASP A 303 -6.80 18.99 -3.80
C ASP A 303 -7.36 18.15 -4.95
N TYR A 304 -8.37 17.33 -4.66
CA TYR A 304 -8.98 16.44 -5.66
C TYR A 304 -9.48 17.20 -6.91
N PRO A 305 -10.26 18.29 -6.78
CA PRO A 305 -10.64 19.11 -7.94
C PRO A 305 -9.44 19.55 -8.81
N LEU A 306 -8.33 19.96 -8.20
CA LEU A 306 -7.12 20.34 -8.94
C LEU A 306 -6.41 19.16 -9.60
N VAL A 307 -6.34 17.98 -8.96
CA VAL A 307 -5.85 16.74 -9.60
C VAL A 307 -6.68 16.44 -10.85
N MET A 308 -8.00 16.48 -10.73
CA MET A 308 -8.90 16.21 -11.85
C MET A 308 -8.85 17.28 -12.93
N LYS A 309 -8.54 18.54 -12.59
CA LYS A 309 -8.27 19.58 -13.58
C LYS A 309 -7.02 19.27 -14.40
N MET A 310 -5.91 18.94 -13.74
CA MET A 310 -4.66 18.58 -14.41
C MET A 310 -4.85 17.38 -15.34
N TYR A 311 -5.60 16.38 -14.89
CA TYR A 311 -5.95 15.22 -15.70
C TYR A 311 -6.72 15.60 -16.99
N LYS A 312 -7.75 16.44 -16.86
CA LYS A 312 -8.52 16.94 -18.02
C LYS A 312 -7.67 17.77 -18.97
N ASP A 313 -6.77 18.59 -18.43
CA ASP A 313 -5.81 19.35 -19.23
C ASP A 313 -4.87 18.42 -20.01
N GLY A 314 -4.39 17.33 -19.37
CA GLY A 314 -3.58 16.29 -20.02
C GLY A 314 -4.31 15.57 -21.16
N ILE A 315 -5.57 15.17 -20.94
CA ILE A 315 -6.42 14.57 -21.99
C ILE A 315 -6.58 15.54 -23.16
N LYS A 316 -6.92 16.80 -22.88
CA LYS A 316 -7.11 17.83 -23.91
C LYS A 316 -5.84 18.02 -24.76
N MET A 317 -4.67 18.01 -24.15
CA MET A 317 -3.40 18.11 -24.88
C MET A 317 -3.10 16.87 -25.71
N ALA A 318 -3.40 15.68 -25.21
CA ALA A 318 -3.26 14.45 -25.97
C ALA A 318 -4.19 14.41 -27.20
N GLU A 319 -5.45 14.85 -27.06
CA GLU A 319 -6.40 14.99 -28.18
C GLU A 319 -5.90 15.99 -29.24
N ALA A 320 -5.35 17.13 -28.79
CA ALA A 320 -4.77 18.12 -29.69
C ALA A 320 -3.54 17.58 -30.43
N ALA A 321 -2.65 16.87 -29.73
CA ALA A 321 -1.47 16.24 -30.34
C ALA A 321 -1.84 15.19 -31.39
N ALA A 322 -2.88 14.39 -31.12
CA ALA A 322 -3.40 13.43 -32.09
C ALA A 322 -3.95 14.13 -33.34
N SER A 323 -4.70 15.22 -33.14
CA SER A 323 -5.28 16.01 -34.23
C SER A 323 -4.22 16.69 -35.09
N MET A 324 -3.14 17.21 -34.50
CA MET A 324 -2.03 17.84 -35.24
C MET A 324 -1.24 16.85 -36.12
N THR A 325 -1.33 15.55 -35.84
CA THR A 325 -0.52 14.50 -36.47
C THR A 325 -1.34 13.52 -37.31
N ASP A 326 -2.63 13.77 -37.49
CA ASP A 326 -3.63 12.83 -38.00
C ASP A 326 -3.51 11.41 -37.41
N THR A 327 -3.24 11.31 -36.10
CA THR A 327 -3.19 10.03 -35.38
C THR A 327 -4.44 9.83 -34.53
N LYS A 328 -4.64 8.61 -34.03
CA LYS A 328 -5.68 8.28 -33.05
C LYS A 328 -5.06 8.26 -31.66
N MET A 329 -5.81 8.72 -30.67
CA MET A 329 -5.40 8.67 -29.26
C MET A 329 -6.40 7.85 -28.45
N THR A 330 -5.86 7.02 -27.56
CA THR A 330 -6.60 6.38 -26.46
C THR A 330 -5.81 6.58 -25.18
N TYR A 331 -6.45 6.41 -24.02
CA TYR A 331 -5.74 6.45 -22.74
C TYR A 331 -6.29 5.40 -21.78
N GLU A 332 -5.46 5.03 -20.82
CA GLU A 332 -5.78 4.09 -19.74
C GLU A 332 -5.34 4.69 -18.40
N VAL A 333 -6.22 4.66 -17.40
CA VAL A 333 -5.87 5.00 -16.01
C VAL A 333 -5.22 3.77 -15.40
N LEU A 334 -3.96 3.90 -15.01
CA LEU A 334 -3.15 2.81 -14.45
C LEU A 334 -3.21 2.77 -12.91
N GLY A 335 -3.52 3.91 -12.28
CA GLY A 335 -3.65 4.04 -10.83
C GLY A 335 -4.15 5.41 -10.41
N SER A 336 -4.57 5.51 -9.15
CA SER A 336 -5.00 6.75 -8.52
C SER A 336 -4.80 6.69 -7.00
N ALA A 337 -4.48 7.84 -6.42
CA ALA A 337 -4.50 8.05 -4.98
C ALA A 337 -5.26 9.33 -4.64
N TRP A 338 -6.14 9.28 -3.65
CA TRP A 338 -6.62 10.48 -2.98
C TRP A 338 -5.57 11.06 -2.01
N PRO A 339 -5.58 12.38 -1.74
CA PRO A 339 -4.79 12.96 -0.65
C PRO A 339 -5.20 12.33 0.68
N GLY A 340 -4.26 11.93 1.53
CA GLY A 340 -4.54 11.21 2.78
C GLY A 340 -5.13 12.09 3.88
N TYR A 341 -6.15 11.59 4.56
CA TYR A 341 -6.74 12.25 5.74
C TYR A 341 -6.99 11.23 6.85
N MET A 342 -6.29 11.36 7.97
CA MET A 342 -6.25 10.33 9.01
C MET A 342 -7.12 10.67 10.23
N ASN A 343 -7.65 9.64 10.89
CA ASN A 343 -8.66 9.74 11.94
C ASN A 343 -8.05 10.04 13.32
N GLN A 344 -8.52 11.11 13.97
CA GLN A 344 -7.93 11.60 15.23
C GLN A 344 -8.09 10.63 16.42
N PRO A 345 -9.30 10.16 16.80
CA PRO A 345 -9.45 9.29 17.97
C PRO A 345 -8.63 8.00 17.91
N ILE A 346 -8.54 7.39 16.72
CA ILE A 346 -7.72 6.17 16.54
C ILE A 346 -6.23 6.51 16.61
N ALA A 347 -5.79 7.63 16.03
CA ALA A 347 -4.38 8.05 16.07
C ALA A 347 -3.92 8.38 17.49
N GLU A 348 -4.76 9.06 18.29
CA GLU A 348 -4.46 9.35 19.69
C GLU A 348 -4.39 8.06 20.53
N THR A 349 -5.32 7.12 20.31
CA THR A 349 -5.28 5.79 20.93
C THR A 349 -3.98 5.05 20.57
N MET A 350 -3.63 5.01 19.28
CA MET A 350 -2.39 4.40 18.80
C MET A 350 -1.18 5.06 19.44
N TYR A 351 -1.16 6.39 19.55
CA TYR A 351 -0.02 7.11 20.12
C TYR A 351 0.19 6.81 21.60
N GLU A 352 -0.87 6.63 22.40
CA GLU A 352 -0.75 6.16 23.78
C GLU A 352 -0.11 4.77 23.85
N ASN A 353 -0.49 3.86 22.95
CA ASN A 353 0.12 2.54 22.85
C ASN A 353 1.58 2.60 22.36
N ILE A 354 1.91 3.50 21.43
CA ILE A 354 3.29 3.76 20.98
C ILE A 354 4.19 4.16 22.16
N LYS A 355 3.70 5.05 23.04
CA LYS A 355 4.44 5.44 24.25
C LYS A 355 4.67 4.27 25.22
N GLN A 356 3.69 3.37 25.33
CA GLN A 356 3.81 2.17 26.17
C GLN A 356 4.83 1.17 25.60
N VAL A 357 4.87 1.02 24.27
CA VAL A 357 5.79 0.09 23.58
C VAL A 357 7.22 0.62 23.55
N GLY A 358 7.40 1.90 23.25
CA GLY A 358 8.71 2.52 23.08
C GLY A 358 9.43 2.11 21.78
N LEU A 359 10.63 2.64 21.59
CA LEU A 359 11.50 2.23 20.49
C LEU A 359 12.30 0.96 20.86
N PRO A 360 12.68 0.13 19.88
CA PRO A 360 13.54 -1.01 20.13
C PRO A 360 14.93 -0.62 20.64
N THR A 361 15.55 -1.52 21.39
CA THR A 361 16.97 -1.39 21.75
C THR A 361 17.85 -1.82 20.58
N TRP A 362 18.61 -0.87 20.05
CA TRP A 362 19.57 -1.10 18.95
C TRP A 362 20.90 -1.64 19.47
N SER A 363 21.39 -2.71 18.84
CA SER A 363 22.73 -3.23 19.12
C SER A 363 23.81 -2.33 18.51
N GLU A 364 25.06 -2.49 18.93
CA GLU A 364 26.18 -1.76 18.32
C GLU A 364 26.34 -2.07 16.83
N ALA A 365 26.04 -3.32 16.43
CA ALA A 365 25.99 -3.72 15.02
C ALA A 365 24.93 -2.93 14.23
N ASP A 366 23.73 -2.76 14.80
CA ASP A 366 22.64 -2.01 14.15
C ASP A 366 23.01 -0.54 13.97
N LYS A 367 23.55 0.07 15.04
CA LYS A 367 24.03 1.46 15.02
C LYS A 367 25.15 1.66 13.99
N THR A 368 26.07 0.71 13.91
CA THR A 368 27.19 0.74 12.95
C THR A 368 26.68 0.68 11.52
N LEU A 369 25.75 -0.22 11.19
CA LEU A 369 25.17 -0.30 9.85
C LEU A 369 24.46 1.00 9.47
N ALA A 370 23.61 1.51 10.35
CA ALA A 370 22.81 2.70 10.09
C ALA A 370 23.70 3.92 9.85
N LEU A 371 24.70 4.15 10.70
CA LEU A 371 25.62 5.27 10.57
C LEU A 371 26.48 5.15 9.31
N ALA A 372 27.00 3.95 9.01
CA ALA A 372 27.78 3.73 7.79
C ALA A 372 26.96 3.98 6.52
N THR A 373 25.70 3.54 6.51
CA THR A 373 24.77 3.77 5.39
C THR A 373 24.50 5.26 5.20
N GLN A 374 24.24 5.99 6.28
CA GLN A 374 24.01 7.43 6.21
C GLN A 374 25.24 8.20 5.71
N ILE A 375 26.44 7.80 6.13
CA ILE A 375 27.70 8.38 5.65
C ILE A 375 27.90 8.09 4.16
N GLU A 376 27.66 6.86 3.71
CA GLU A 376 27.80 6.47 2.29
C GLU A 376 26.90 7.33 1.39
N LEU A 377 25.64 7.52 1.79
CA LEU A 377 24.65 8.23 0.97
C LEU A 377 24.75 9.76 1.07
N ASN A 378 25.25 10.26 2.20
CA ASN A 378 25.25 11.67 2.54
C ASN A 378 26.63 12.15 3.04
N PRO A 379 27.72 11.94 2.29
CA PRO A 379 29.08 12.20 2.77
C PRO A 379 29.30 13.67 3.16
N ASN A 380 28.54 14.58 2.54
CA ASN A 380 28.64 16.02 2.73
C ASN A 380 27.45 16.63 3.53
N ALA A 381 26.62 15.81 4.18
CA ALA A 381 25.50 16.28 4.99
C ALA A 381 25.48 15.61 6.37
N PRO A 382 26.31 16.09 7.32
CA PRO A 382 26.40 15.54 8.69
C PRO A 382 25.06 15.52 9.45
N ASP A 383 24.16 16.45 9.15
CA ASP A 383 22.82 16.51 9.77
C ASP A 383 21.91 15.31 9.44
N LEU A 384 22.28 14.52 8.42
CA LEU A 384 21.61 13.29 8.03
C LEU A 384 22.29 12.03 8.61
N GLN A 385 23.41 12.17 9.31
CA GLN A 385 24.24 11.09 9.87
C GLN A 385 23.97 10.88 11.38
N LYS A 386 22.70 10.69 11.75
CA LYS A 386 22.23 10.67 13.15
C LYS A 386 22.16 9.27 13.78
N GLY A 387 22.42 8.21 13.01
CA GLY A 387 22.18 6.82 13.41
C GLY A 387 20.69 6.46 13.45
N LEU A 388 20.35 5.44 14.25
CA LEU A 388 18.97 5.00 14.48
C LEU A 388 18.30 5.87 15.56
N ALA A 389 16.99 6.09 15.42
CA ALA A 389 16.23 6.85 16.39
C ALA A 389 16.23 6.16 17.77
N THR A 390 16.49 6.92 18.82
CA THR A 390 16.43 6.47 20.23
C THR A 390 15.35 7.19 21.03
N THR A 391 14.68 8.17 20.43
CA THR A 391 13.59 8.95 21.03
C THR A 391 12.36 8.89 20.13
N LEU A 392 11.18 8.69 20.73
CA LEU A 392 9.91 8.70 20.02
C LEU A 392 9.61 10.08 19.43
N SER A 393 9.08 10.09 18.21
CA SER A 393 8.50 11.30 17.63
C SER A 393 7.21 11.71 18.35
N PRO A 394 6.88 13.01 18.40
CA PRO A 394 5.54 13.45 18.78
C PRO A 394 4.50 12.92 17.78
N ILE A 395 3.25 12.82 18.21
CA ILE A 395 2.13 12.52 17.30
C ILE A 395 2.07 13.55 16.17
N GLY A 396 1.94 13.09 14.93
CA GLY A 396 1.80 13.94 13.76
C GLY A 396 0.45 14.66 13.78
N LYS A 397 0.46 15.98 13.61
CA LYS A 397 -0.74 16.79 13.52
C LYS A 397 -0.66 17.66 12.28
N ALA A 398 -1.80 17.87 11.63
CA ALA A 398 -1.90 18.88 10.57
C ALA A 398 -1.46 20.24 11.12
N VAL A 399 -0.59 20.93 10.37
CA VAL A 399 -0.13 22.28 10.71
C VAL A 399 -1.05 23.28 10.02
N PRO A 400 -1.89 24.04 10.75
CA PRO A 400 -2.78 25.02 10.14
C PRO A 400 -1.99 26.08 9.36
N GLY A 401 -2.38 26.32 8.10
CA GLY A 401 -1.77 27.35 7.26
C GLY A 401 -0.39 27.00 6.68
N ALA A 402 0.09 25.77 6.82
CA ALA A 402 1.30 25.33 6.15
C ALA A 402 1.14 25.42 4.63
N SER A 403 2.01 26.19 3.98
CA SER A 403 2.13 26.18 2.52
C SER A 403 2.80 24.89 2.08
N PHE A 404 2.06 24.07 1.36
CA PHE A 404 2.58 22.79 0.87
C PHE A 404 3.24 22.97 -0.49
N SER A 405 4.47 22.47 -0.63
CA SER A 405 5.27 22.55 -1.87
C SER A 405 5.30 21.22 -2.64
N GLY A 406 4.33 20.35 -2.41
CA GLY A 406 4.26 18.99 -3.00
C GLY A 406 4.90 17.91 -2.12
N GLY A 407 4.60 16.63 -2.39
CA GLY A 407 5.03 15.51 -1.56
C GLY A 407 4.75 14.14 -2.19
N GLY A 408 5.03 13.07 -1.45
CA GLY A 408 4.70 11.69 -1.84
C GLY A 408 3.19 11.45 -1.96
N SER A 409 2.82 10.30 -2.53
CA SER A 409 1.44 9.85 -2.71
C SER A 409 1.36 8.40 -2.27
N ASP A 410 0.25 8.01 -1.67
CA ASP A 410 -0.06 6.64 -1.23
C ASP A 410 -1.57 6.43 -1.45
N ASP A 411 -1.96 5.32 -2.09
CA ASP A 411 -3.35 5.04 -2.44
C ASP A 411 -4.20 4.66 -1.21
N ILE A 412 -3.62 4.61 0.00
CA ILE A 412 -4.37 4.51 1.26
C ILE A 412 -5.31 5.70 1.45
N GLY A 413 -5.03 6.81 0.78
CA GLY A 413 -5.92 7.96 0.69
C GLY A 413 -7.33 7.55 0.30
N ASP A 414 -7.50 6.70 -0.72
CA ASP A 414 -8.81 6.25 -1.19
C ASP A 414 -9.63 5.55 -0.09
N ILE A 415 -8.98 4.73 0.72
CA ILE A 415 -9.62 4.05 1.86
C ILE A 415 -9.91 5.05 2.98
N SER A 416 -8.97 5.97 3.26
CA SER A 416 -9.10 6.94 4.34
C SER A 416 -10.32 7.84 4.21
N TRP A 417 -10.81 8.09 2.99
CA TRP A 417 -12.03 8.85 2.72
C TRP A 417 -13.34 8.04 2.74
N ASN A 418 -13.26 6.72 2.96
CA ASN A 418 -14.43 5.83 2.99
C ASN A 418 -14.66 5.19 4.37
N VAL A 419 -13.63 5.11 5.21
CA VAL A 419 -13.71 4.52 6.55
C VAL A 419 -12.70 5.20 7.50
N PRO A 420 -12.99 5.34 8.81
CA PRO A 420 -12.00 5.83 9.78
C PRO A 420 -10.68 5.07 9.68
N THR A 421 -9.62 5.75 9.26
CA THR A 421 -8.33 5.14 8.92
C THR A 421 -7.18 5.90 9.58
N ILE A 422 -6.15 5.17 10.01
CA ILE A 422 -4.84 5.73 10.37
C ILE A 422 -3.71 4.93 9.71
N VAL A 423 -2.52 5.55 9.65
CA VAL A 423 -1.28 4.87 9.27
C VAL A 423 -0.35 4.80 10.49
N LEU A 424 0.11 3.59 10.82
CA LEU A 424 1.19 3.34 11.77
C LEU A 424 2.52 3.29 11.01
N GLY A 425 3.39 4.26 11.29
CA GLY A 425 4.81 4.20 10.96
C GLY A 425 5.55 3.35 11.99
N TYR A 426 6.33 2.36 11.57
CA TYR A 426 7.13 1.52 12.49
C TYR A 426 8.64 1.56 12.18
N PRO A 427 9.52 1.51 13.20
CA PRO A 427 10.94 1.85 13.06
C PRO A 427 11.77 0.68 12.50
N ALA A 428 11.48 0.24 11.28
CA ALA A 428 12.17 -0.88 10.65
C ALA A 428 13.23 -0.45 9.62
N ASN A 429 13.38 0.84 9.31
CA ASN A 429 14.37 1.34 8.36
C ASN A 429 15.24 2.49 8.92
N ILE A 430 16.29 2.86 8.18
CA ILE A 430 17.28 3.87 8.53
C ILE A 430 16.80 5.24 8.05
N SER A 431 17.08 6.32 8.80
CA SER A 431 16.78 7.69 8.37
C SER A 431 17.82 8.23 7.38
N GLY A 432 17.45 9.23 6.57
CA GLY A 432 18.39 9.92 5.66
C GLY A 432 18.63 9.20 4.33
N LEU A 433 17.72 8.31 3.95
CA LEU A 433 17.72 7.62 2.65
C LEU A 433 16.91 8.42 1.62
N LYS A 434 17.07 8.12 0.33
CA LYS A 434 16.45 8.89 -0.77
C LYS A 434 15.01 8.48 -1.11
N GLY A 435 14.51 7.36 -0.55
CA GLY A 435 13.25 6.74 -0.98
C GLY A 435 13.35 6.21 -2.41
N HIS A 436 12.58 5.18 -2.73
CA HIS A 436 12.51 4.49 -4.02
C HIS A 436 13.91 4.19 -4.59
N ASP A 437 14.83 3.76 -3.73
CA ASP A 437 16.25 3.57 -4.00
C ASP A 437 16.72 2.25 -3.37
N TRP A 438 17.73 1.62 -3.98
CA TRP A 438 18.33 0.38 -3.49
C TRP A 438 18.77 0.48 -2.03
N ALA A 439 19.17 1.67 -1.56
CA ALA A 439 19.66 1.84 -0.20
C ALA A 439 18.57 1.64 0.87
N SER A 440 17.30 1.86 0.52
CA SER A 440 16.16 1.59 1.40
C SER A 440 16.01 0.09 1.71
N ALA A 441 16.54 -0.80 0.87
CA ALA A 441 16.50 -2.25 1.09
C ALA A 441 17.58 -2.74 2.07
N ILE A 442 18.59 -1.91 2.42
CA ILE A 442 19.73 -2.32 3.25
C ILE A 442 19.30 -2.89 4.61
N ALA A 443 18.34 -2.26 5.27
CA ALA A 443 17.87 -2.70 6.59
C ALA A 443 16.88 -3.87 6.51
N MET A 444 16.30 -4.14 5.33
CA MET A 444 14.99 -4.78 5.23
C MET A 444 14.94 -6.30 5.37
N ALA A 445 16.09 -6.94 5.57
CA ALA A 445 16.18 -8.32 6.07
C ALA A 445 17.30 -8.44 7.11
N THR A 446 17.28 -7.53 8.09
CA THR A 446 18.28 -7.42 9.15
C THR A 446 17.64 -7.30 10.54
N PRO A 447 18.40 -7.47 11.63
CA PRO A 447 17.90 -7.22 12.98
C PRO A 447 17.26 -5.85 13.20
N ILE A 448 17.61 -4.82 12.43
CA ILE A 448 16.92 -3.50 12.47
C ILE A 448 15.44 -3.68 12.10
N ALA A 449 15.18 -4.29 10.93
CA ALA A 449 13.82 -4.52 10.46
C ALA A 449 13.04 -5.44 11.40
N HIS A 450 13.65 -6.56 11.85
CA HIS A 450 12.97 -7.54 12.70
C HIS A 450 12.51 -6.94 14.03
N LYS A 451 13.36 -6.11 14.65
CA LYS A 451 13.03 -5.37 15.89
C LYS A 451 11.95 -4.32 15.65
N GLY A 452 12.07 -3.55 14.57
CA GLY A 452 11.09 -2.54 14.19
C GLY A 452 9.70 -3.11 13.95
N VAL A 453 9.62 -4.21 13.19
CA VAL A 453 8.37 -4.94 12.92
C VAL A 453 7.76 -5.47 14.21
N THR A 454 8.58 -6.03 15.11
CA THR A 454 8.10 -6.53 16.41
C THR A 454 7.51 -5.39 17.27
N ALA A 455 8.15 -4.21 17.31
CA ALA A 455 7.61 -3.06 18.03
C ALA A 455 6.33 -2.51 17.38
N GLY A 456 6.28 -2.43 16.05
CA GLY A 456 5.08 -2.05 15.32
C GLY A 456 3.91 -3.00 15.57
N ALA A 457 4.16 -4.32 15.56
CA ALA A 457 3.14 -5.33 15.82
C ALA A 457 2.54 -5.19 17.22
N LYS A 458 3.35 -4.81 18.22
CA LYS A 458 2.84 -4.48 19.56
C LYS A 458 1.90 -3.28 19.49
N ALA A 459 2.35 -2.14 18.95
CA ALA A 459 1.54 -0.93 18.90
C ALA A 459 0.21 -1.14 18.17
N GLU A 460 0.22 -1.85 17.06
CA GLU A 460 -0.99 -2.22 16.32
C GLU A 460 -1.91 -3.12 17.15
N ALA A 461 -1.40 -4.25 17.68
CA ALA A 461 -2.21 -5.21 18.42
C ALA A 461 -2.84 -4.61 19.68
N LEU A 462 -2.10 -3.75 20.40
CA LEU A 462 -2.63 -3.02 21.57
C LEU A 462 -3.78 -2.08 21.17
N THR A 463 -3.66 -1.43 20.01
CA THR A 463 -4.66 -0.48 19.50
C THR A 463 -5.92 -1.20 19.03
N VAL A 464 -5.77 -2.31 18.30
CA VAL A 464 -6.91 -3.14 17.92
C VAL A 464 -7.61 -3.72 19.15
N LEU A 465 -6.85 -4.16 20.17
CA LEU A 465 -7.43 -4.59 21.45
C LEU A 465 -8.27 -3.48 22.10
N ASP A 466 -7.74 -2.25 22.18
CA ASP A 466 -8.49 -1.11 22.69
C ASP A 466 -9.79 -0.91 21.90
N MET A 467 -9.74 -0.88 20.57
CA MET A 467 -10.92 -0.70 19.71
C MET A 467 -11.98 -1.80 19.87
N LEU A 468 -11.56 -3.02 20.23
CA LEU A 468 -12.47 -4.15 20.49
C LEU A 468 -13.19 -4.03 21.85
N VAL A 469 -12.53 -3.46 22.86
CA VAL A 469 -13.03 -3.47 24.25
C VAL A 469 -13.52 -2.11 24.75
N LYS A 470 -13.22 -1.04 24.02
CA LYS A 470 -13.59 0.36 24.29
C LYS A 470 -14.44 0.91 23.13
N PRO A 471 -15.76 0.66 23.12
CA PRO A 471 -16.64 1.06 22.01
C PRO A 471 -16.69 2.58 21.76
N GLU A 472 -16.35 3.39 22.76
CA GLU A 472 -16.23 4.84 22.65
C GLU A 472 -15.21 5.29 21.60
N ILE A 473 -14.12 4.54 21.40
CA ILE A 473 -13.08 4.89 20.42
C ILE A 473 -13.67 4.90 19.02
N LEU A 474 -14.42 3.86 18.65
CA LEU A 474 -15.05 3.79 17.33
C LEU A 474 -16.20 4.79 17.19
N LYS A 475 -16.96 5.01 18.26
CA LYS A 475 -18.01 6.05 18.27
C LYS A 475 -17.43 7.44 17.99
N GLU A 476 -16.34 7.79 18.66
CA GLU A 476 -15.65 9.06 18.44
C GLU A 476 -14.97 9.12 17.08
N ALA A 477 -14.38 8.01 16.62
CA ALA A 477 -13.77 7.91 15.30
C ALA A 477 -14.77 8.23 14.19
N TRP A 478 -15.97 7.65 14.25
CA TRP A 478 -17.05 7.92 13.30
C TRP A 478 -17.64 9.33 13.46
N LYS A 479 -17.70 9.86 14.69
CA LYS A 479 -18.07 11.26 14.91
C LYS A 479 -17.09 12.20 14.20
N TYR A 480 -15.79 12.01 14.39
CA TYR A 480 -14.75 12.79 13.71
C TYR A 480 -14.83 12.65 12.19
N PHE A 481 -15.00 11.41 11.70
CA PHE A 481 -15.10 11.11 10.28
C PHE A 481 -16.26 11.85 9.61
N ASN A 482 -17.45 11.87 10.23
CA ASN A 482 -18.65 12.50 9.68
C ASN A 482 -18.67 14.02 9.88
N ASP A 483 -18.27 14.50 11.06
CA ASP A 483 -18.46 15.90 11.47
C ASP A 483 -17.25 16.79 11.14
N VAL A 484 -16.08 16.20 10.87
CA VAL A 484 -14.83 16.93 10.59
C VAL A 484 -14.28 16.55 9.22
N GLN A 485 -13.87 15.29 9.05
CA GLN A 485 -13.13 14.85 7.87
C GLN A 485 -13.96 14.92 6.58
N THR A 486 -15.16 14.35 6.60
CA THR A 486 -16.03 14.26 5.41
C THR A 486 -17.16 15.29 5.40
N LYS A 487 -17.11 16.29 6.28
CA LYS A 487 -18.18 17.28 6.43
C LYS A 487 -18.46 18.00 5.11
N ASP A 488 -17.40 18.55 4.50
CA ASP A 488 -17.50 19.41 3.32
C ASP A 488 -16.97 18.73 2.04
N VAL A 489 -16.14 17.68 2.18
CA VAL A 489 -15.54 16.93 1.07
C VAL A 489 -16.08 15.51 1.04
N LYS A 490 -16.49 15.05 -0.15
CA LYS A 490 -16.99 13.70 -0.38
C LYS A 490 -16.10 12.97 -1.36
N TYR A 491 -15.76 11.73 -1.03
CA TYR A 491 -14.98 10.85 -1.90
C TYR A 491 -15.66 10.67 -3.26
N THR A 492 -14.88 10.80 -4.32
CA THR A 492 -15.27 10.45 -5.68
C THR A 492 -14.14 9.65 -6.31
N PRO A 493 -14.37 8.39 -6.71
CA PRO A 493 -13.34 7.59 -7.38
C PRO A 493 -12.74 8.34 -8.59
N MET A 494 -11.42 8.33 -8.71
CA MET A 494 -10.74 8.81 -9.93
C MET A 494 -10.82 7.77 -11.06
N ILE A 495 -10.88 6.49 -10.70
CA ILE A 495 -11.14 5.39 -11.63
C ILE A 495 -12.62 5.28 -11.98
N SER A 496 -12.91 4.90 -13.22
CA SER A 496 -14.25 4.66 -13.72
C SER A 496 -14.80 3.29 -13.28
N LYS A 497 -16.10 3.08 -13.49
CA LYS A 497 -16.76 1.78 -13.27
C LYS A 497 -16.28 0.69 -14.23
N THR A 498 -15.72 1.08 -15.38
CA THR A 498 -15.28 0.17 -16.44
C THR A 498 -13.77 -0.02 -16.47
N ASP A 499 -13.02 0.80 -15.74
CA ASP A 499 -11.56 0.68 -15.64
C ASP A 499 -11.20 -0.68 -15.04
N LYS A 500 -10.17 -1.30 -15.58
CA LYS A 500 -9.67 -2.58 -15.11
C LYS A 500 -8.27 -2.39 -14.53
N PRO A 501 -7.92 -3.08 -13.43
CA PRO A 501 -6.56 -3.06 -12.91
C PRO A 501 -5.56 -3.51 -13.98
N ALA A 502 -4.41 -2.85 -14.02
CA ALA A 502 -3.35 -3.09 -15.00
C ALA A 502 -2.52 -4.35 -14.68
N VAL A 503 -3.18 -5.50 -14.51
CA VAL A 503 -2.57 -6.77 -14.02
C VAL A 503 -1.43 -7.33 -14.88
N SER A 504 -1.26 -6.83 -16.10
CA SER A 504 -0.14 -7.19 -16.98
C SER A 504 1.14 -6.37 -16.73
N LEU A 505 1.04 -5.28 -15.96
CA LEU A 505 2.17 -4.42 -15.64
C LEU A 505 3.26 -5.23 -14.93
N ASN A 506 4.52 -4.89 -15.19
CA ASN A 506 5.72 -5.56 -14.66
C ASN A 506 5.91 -7.03 -15.07
N LYS A 507 4.96 -7.68 -15.76
CA LYS A 507 5.06 -9.10 -16.15
C LYS A 507 6.33 -9.42 -16.96
N LYS A 508 6.73 -8.55 -17.89
CA LYS A 508 7.96 -8.73 -18.68
C LYS A 508 9.20 -8.76 -17.79
N ILE A 509 9.33 -7.80 -16.88
CA ILE A 509 10.46 -7.68 -15.96
C ILE A 509 10.50 -8.90 -15.03
N MET A 510 9.35 -9.32 -14.49
CA MET A 510 9.30 -10.49 -13.62
C MET A 510 9.60 -11.79 -14.38
N ASN A 511 9.20 -11.93 -15.64
CA ASN A 511 9.57 -13.09 -16.45
C ASN A 511 11.09 -13.17 -16.71
N GLU A 512 11.76 -12.02 -16.79
CA GLU A 512 13.21 -11.93 -16.96
C GLU A 512 13.95 -12.27 -15.66
N TYR A 513 13.60 -11.63 -14.55
CA TYR A 513 14.39 -11.72 -13.31
C TYR A 513 13.97 -12.84 -12.36
N ARG A 514 12.69 -13.25 -12.32
CA ARG A 514 12.21 -14.25 -11.35
C ARG A 514 13.00 -15.57 -11.41
N PRO A 515 13.32 -16.15 -12.58
CA PRO A 515 14.12 -17.38 -12.62
C PRO A 515 15.48 -17.27 -11.92
N GLU A 516 16.15 -16.12 -12.02
CA GLU A 516 17.41 -15.86 -11.32
C GLU A 516 17.19 -15.62 -9.83
N MET A 517 16.18 -14.84 -9.48
CA MET A 517 15.85 -14.52 -8.08
C MET A 517 15.47 -15.76 -7.26
N THR A 518 14.77 -16.73 -7.86
CA THR A 518 14.33 -17.97 -7.15
C THR A 518 15.49 -18.78 -6.56
N LYS A 519 16.70 -18.66 -7.13
CA LYS A 519 17.91 -19.31 -6.61
C LYS A 519 18.33 -18.76 -5.25
N PHE A 520 17.88 -17.55 -4.92
CA PHE A 520 18.19 -16.84 -3.68
C PHE A 520 17.00 -16.78 -2.72
N TYR A 521 15.87 -17.41 -3.01
CA TYR A 521 14.74 -17.42 -2.08
C TYR A 521 15.15 -18.01 -0.72
N TYR A 522 14.80 -17.30 0.35
CA TYR A 522 15.19 -17.67 1.70
C TYR A 522 14.63 -19.04 2.05
N ASN A 523 15.45 -19.87 2.70
CA ASN A 523 15.07 -21.19 3.16
C ASN A 523 15.28 -21.30 4.69
N PRO A 524 14.24 -21.04 5.50
CA PRO A 524 14.34 -21.08 6.95
C PRO A 524 14.59 -22.49 7.50
N ALA A 525 14.35 -23.55 6.72
CA ALA A 525 14.67 -24.91 7.13
C ALA A 525 16.18 -25.23 7.04
N LYS A 526 16.96 -24.42 6.31
CA LYS A 526 18.41 -24.62 6.13
C LYS A 526 19.26 -23.57 6.84
N TYR A 527 18.80 -22.33 6.89
CA TYR A 527 19.57 -21.19 7.40
C TYR A 527 18.78 -20.42 8.45
N LYS A 528 19.43 -19.98 9.52
CA LYS A 528 18.74 -19.28 10.62
C LYS A 528 18.24 -17.91 10.22
N THR A 529 18.93 -17.23 9.30
CA THR A 529 18.57 -15.91 8.76
C THR A 529 18.89 -15.83 7.27
N TYR A 530 18.30 -14.87 6.57
CA TYR A 530 18.65 -14.65 5.17
C TYR A 530 20.08 -14.14 4.99
N LEU A 531 20.60 -13.38 5.95
CA LEU A 531 22.01 -12.96 5.99
C LEU A 531 22.96 -14.15 6.00
N GLU A 532 22.66 -15.18 6.80
CA GLU A 532 23.44 -16.42 6.81
C GLU A 532 23.40 -17.14 5.45
N GLN A 533 22.20 -17.25 4.85
CA GLN A 533 22.05 -17.87 3.54
C GLN A 533 22.86 -17.16 2.44
N LEU A 534 22.91 -15.83 2.48
CA LEU A 534 23.68 -15.02 1.54
C LEU A 534 25.18 -14.92 1.89
N GLY A 535 25.63 -15.50 3.00
CA GLY A 535 27.02 -15.41 3.47
C GLY A 535 27.44 -14.02 3.93
N ILE A 536 26.49 -13.18 4.35
CA ILE A 536 26.74 -11.79 4.75
C ILE A 536 27.14 -11.73 6.23
N LYS A 537 28.31 -11.15 6.51
CA LYS A 537 28.73 -10.82 7.88
C LYS A 537 28.03 -9.54 8.32
N TYR A 538 27.19 -9.61 9.35
CA TYR A 538 26.45 -8.44 9.82
C TYR A 538 27.19 -7.65 10.92
N PRO A 539 27.36 -6.33 10.79
CA PRO A 539 27.12 -5.51 9.59
C PRO A 539 28.33 -5.55 8.64
N THR A 540 28.10 -5.35 7.35
CA THR A 540 29.18 -5.18 6.35
C THR A 540 29.28 -3.69 5.97
N VAL A 541 30.43 -3.09 6.26
CA VAL A 541 30.72 -1.66 6.03
C VAL A 541 32.04 -1.49 5.28
N ARG A 542 32.26 -0.34 4.64
CA ARG A 542 33.56 -0.04 4.01
C ARG A 542 34.66 0.01 5.09
N PRO A 543 35.88 -0.51 4.82
CA PRO A 543 37.03 -0.30 5.69
C PRO A 543 37.30 1.20 5.88
N ALA A 544 37.72 1.60 7.08
CA ALA A 544 37.95 3.01 7.44
C ALA A 544 39.07 3.71 6.63
N SER A 545 39.75 3.03 5.71
CA SER A 545 40.96 3.49 5.03
C SER A 545 40.79 3.99 3.60
N ASN A 546 39.57 4.17 3.09
CA ASN A 546 39.32 4.78 1.78
C ASN A 546 38.44 6.04 1.89
N LYS A 547 38.92 7.04 2.63
CA LYS A 547 38.39 8.41 2.57
C LYS A 547 39.44 9.35 2.01
#